data_AF-A0A561VMF7-F1
#
_entry.id   AF-A0A561VMF7-F1
#
_cell.length_a   1.000
_cell.length_b   1.000
_cell.length_c   1.000
_cell.angle_alpha   90.00
_cell.angle_beta   90.00
_cell.angle_gamma   90.00
#
_symmetry.space_group_name_H-M   'P 1'
#
loop_
_entity.id
_entity.type
_entity.pdbx_description
1 polymer ?
#
loop_
_entity_poly.entity_id
_entity_poly.type
_entity_poly.pdbx_seq_one_letter_code
_entity_poly.pdbx_strand_id
1 'polypeptide(L)'
;MVDVSPWLRSAAACSSDRLFCHVYGRARSAAQFIPGWPYSFVAALEPGRTSWTAMLDVVRLGPAGDATAVTATQLHDVMERLIACGQQQPGDPNILIVCDAGYDVTRLAWALRDICRSRWPDAFAPTGSYGYPPRRTSTTRPVVAHPGTAASSTSKILTPGPSRP
;
A
#
# COMPACT_ATOMS: atom_id res chain seq x y z
N MET A 1 0.67 0.21 1.95
CA MET A 1 1.94 0.85 1.55
C MET A 1 1.63 2.19 0.88
N VAL A 2 2.57 3.11 0.95
CA VAL A 2 2.57 4.36 0.18
C VAL A 2 3.84 4.45 -0.66
N ASP A 3 3.68 4.87 -1.92
CA ASP A 3 4.77 5.08 -2.86
C ASP A 3 4.47 6.29 -3.76
N VAL A 4 5.50 6.95 -4.28
CA VAL A 4 5.37 7.92 -5.37
C VAL A 4 6.08 7.37 -6.59
N SER A 5 5.32 6.91 -7.58
CA SER A 5 5.92 6.41 -8.82
C SER A 5 5.83 7.46 -9.93
N PRO A 6 6.93 7.72 -10.66
CA PRO A 6 6.92 8.65 -11.78
C PRO A 6 6.27 8.04 -13.03
N TRP A 7 5.30 8.73 -13.61
CA TRP A 7 4.76 8.41 -14.93
C TRP A 7 5.51 9.19 -16.00
N LEU A 8 6.54 8.55 -16.56
CA LEU A 8 7.46 9.19 -17.50
C LEU A 8 6.81 9.42 -18.87
N ARG A 9 6.96 10.63 -19.40
CA ARG A 9 6.49 11.04 -20.72
C ARG A 9 7.48 12.00 -21.36
N SER A 10 8.48 11.44 -22.03
CA SER A 10 9.52 12.21 -22.72
C SER A 10 8.98 13.22 -23.74
N ALA A 11 7.87 12.90 -24.42
CA ALA A 11 7.20 13.77 -25.38
C ALA A 11 6.34 14.89 -24.75
N ALA A 12 6.16 14.91 -23.42
CA ALA A 12 5.28 15.87 -22.75
C ALA A 12 5.98 17.21 -22.43
N ALA A 13 7.07 17.56 -23.13
CA ALA A 13 7.92 18.72 -22.82
C ALA A 13 7.19 20.09 -22.82
N CYS A 14 6.02 20.19 -23.44
CA CYS A 14 5.17 21.39 -23.45
C CYS A 14 3.83 21.22 -22.72
N SER A 15 3.59 20.07 -22.07
CA SER A 15 2.32 19.79 -21.40
C SER A 15 2.21 20.53 -20.06
N SER A 16 1.02 21.05 -19.73
CA SER A 16 0.80 21.79 -18.47
C SER A 16 1.03 20.89 -17.24
N ASP A 17 1.47 21.51 -16.15
CA ASP A 17 1.68 20.86 -14.84
C ASP A 17 2.59 19.61 -14.88
N ARG A 18 3.44 19.49 -15.89
CA ARG A 18 4.49 18.47 -15.96
C ARG A 18 5.56 18.75 -14.91
N LEU A 19 6.14 17.68 -14.39
CA LEU A 19 7.26 17.71 -13.47
C LEU A 19 8.45 16.96 -14.07
N PHE A 20 9.64 17.25 -13.56
CA PHE A 20 10.84 16.47 -13.88
C PHE A 20 10.93 15.32 -12.91
N CYS A 21 10.62 14.12 -13.40
CA CYS A 21 10.76 12.89 -12.64
C CYS A 21 12.23 12.51 -12.59
N HIS A 22 12.76 12.32 -11.39
CA HIS A 22 14.11 11.79 -11.20
C HIS A 22 14.12 10.30 -11.56
N VAL A 23 15.02 9.91 -12.45
CA VAL A 23 15.27 8.51 -12.81
C VAL A 23 16.75 8.21 -12.71
N TYR A 24 17.06 7.03 -12.18
CA TYR A 24 18.41 6.49 -12.19
C TYR A 24 18.71 5.95 -13.58
N GLY A 25 19.59 6.63 -14.32
CA GLY A 25 20.07 6.17 -15.60
C GLY A 25 20.89 4.88 -15.46
N ARG A 26 21.01 4.13 -16.57
CA ARG A 26 21.71 2.84 -16.61
C ARG A 26 23.25 2.95 -16.50
N ALA A 27 23.79 4.17 -16.60
CA ALA A 27 25.21 4.45 -16.45
C ALA A 27 25.53 4.98 -15.03
N ARG A 28 26.76 4.77 -14.54
CA ARG A 28 27.21 5.37 -13.28
C ARG A 28 27.02 6.89 -13.31
N SER A 29 26.50 7.45 -12.23
CA SER A 29 26.34 8.90 -12.04
C SER A 29 25.40 9.57 -13.04
N ALA A 30 24.46 8.84 -13.64
CA ALA A 30 23.51 9.36 -14.61
C ALA A 30 22.12 9.59 -13.99
N ALA A 31 22.02 10.46 -12.97
CA ALA A 31 20.72 11.01 -12.61
C ALA A 31 20.14 11.72 -13.84
N GLN A 32 19.00 11.26 -14.33
CA GLN A 32 18.31 11.85 -15.46
C GLN A 32 16.98 12.45 -14.99
N PHE A 33 16.64 13.60 -15.55
CA PHE A 33 15.35 14.24 -15.35
C PHE A 33 14.53 14.05 -16.62
N ILE A 34 13.51 13.19 -16.55
CA ILE A 34 12.60 12.96 -17.68
C ILE A 34 11.27 13.64 -17.35
N PRO A 35 10.71 14.48 -18.25
CA PRO A 35 9.39 15.06 -18.07
C PRO A 35 8.33 13.97 -17.82
N GLY A 36 7.41 14.23 -16.91
CA GLY A 36 6.36 13.29 -16.57
C GLY A 36 5.44 13.82 -15.47
N TRP A 37 4.69 12.90 -14.88
CA TRP A 37 3.77 13.19 -13.78
C TRP A 37 3.98 12.21 -12.64
N PRO A 38 4.35 12.67 -11.44
CA PRO A 38 4.42 11.80 -10.28
C PRO A 38 3.02 11.52 -9.74
N TYR A 39 2.79 10.27 -9.35
CA TYR A 39 1.55 9.82 -8.75
C TYR A 39 1.83 9.22 -7.37
N SER A 40 1.06 9.66 -6.37
CA SER A 40 1.04 9.06 -5.04
C SER A 40 0.03 7.91 -5.02
N PHE A 41 0.48 6.75 -4.57
CA PHE A 41 -0.30 5.52 -4.52
C PHE A 41 -0.48 5.06 -3.08
N VAL A 42 -1.69 4.60 -2.75
CA VAL A 42 -1.97 3.85 -1.51
C VAL A 42 -2.45 2.47 -1.92
N ALA A 43 -1.79 1.43 -1.42
CA ALA A 43 -2.20 0.05 -1.65
C ALA A 43 -2.29 -0.75 -0.35
N ALA A 44 -3.30 -1.61 -0.23
CA ALA A 44 -3.33 -2.67 0.77
C ALA A 44 -2.38 -3.78 0.36
N LEU A 45 -1.66 -4.32 1.33
CA LEU A 45 -0.81 -5.50 1.17
C LEU A 45 -1.41 -6.65 1.96
N GLU A 46 -1.51 -7.83 1.35
CA GLU A 46 -1.84 -9.03 2.12
C GLU A 46 -0.67 -9.37 3.05
N PRO A 47 -0.92 -9.62 4.35
CA PRO A 47 0.12 -10.07 5.26
C PRO A 47 0.67 -11.45 4.87
N GLY A 48 2.00 -11.60 4.87
CA GLY A 48 2.66 -12.89 4.69
C GLY A 48 3.56 -12.94 3.46
N ARG A 49 3.82 -14.15 2.95
CA ARG A 49 4.64 -14.39 1.75
C ARG A 49 3.76 -14.45 0.50
N THR A 50 2.99 -13.40 0.24
CA THR A 50 2.20 -13.27 -0.98
C THR A 50 2.55 -11.94 -1.65
N SER A 51 2.28 -11.84 -2.95
CA SER A 51 2.42 -10.59 -3.71
C SER A 51 1.07 -9.91 -3.93
N TRP A 52 0.04 -10.32 -3.20
CA TRP A 52 -1.29 -9.74 -3.35
C TRP A 52 -1.30 -8.32 -2.83
N THR A 53 -1.61 -7.41 -3.73
CA THR A 53 -1.74 -5.99 -3.47
C THR A 53 -3.06 -5.50 -4.06
N ALA A 54 -3.72 -4.60 -3.35
CA ALA A 54 -4.94 -3.96 -3.83
C ALA A 54 -4.75 -2.45 -3.80
N MET A 55 -4.87 -1.81 -4.96
CA MET A 55 -4.84 -0.35 -5.08
C MET A 55 -6.06 0.25 -4.39
N LEU A 56 -5.85 1.07 -3.37
CA LEU A 56 -6.91 1.73 -2.60
C LEU A 56 -7.14 3.17 -3.06
N ASP A 57 -6.08 3.85 -3.50
CA ASP A 57 -6.16 5.22 -3.97
C ASP A 57 -4.95 5.61 -4.84
N VAL A 58 -5.16 6.59 -5.72
CA VAL A 58 -4.13 7.20 -6.58
C VAL A 58 -4.41 8.68 -6.77
N VAL A 59 -3.40 9.52 -6.49
CA VAL A 59 -3.50 10.97 -6.65
C VAL A 59 -2.33 11.48 -7.48
N ARG A 60 -2.63 12.31 -8.47
CA ARG A 60 -1.60 13.01 -9.26
C ARG A 60 -1.02 14.15 -8.44
N LEU A 61 0.31 14.18 -8.31
CA LEU A 61 1.00 15.30 -7.67
C LEU A 61 1.15 16.46 -8.66
N GLY A 62 0.67 17.64 -8.23
CA GLY A 62 0.86 18.89 -8.96
C GLY A 62 2.21 19.55 -8.62
N PRO A 63 2.68 20.52 -9.43
CA PRO A 63 3.98 21.13 -9.25
C PRO A 63 4.14 21.96 -7.96
N ALA A 64 3.04 22.45 -7.40
CA ALA A 64 3.03 23.12 -6.10
C ALA A 64 2.69 22.16 -4.93
N GLY A 65 2.47 20.88 -5.20
CA GLY A 65 2.03 19.91 -4.20
C GLY A 65 3.20 19.41 -3.35
N ASP A 66 3.05 19.50 -2.04
CA ASP A 66 3.91 18.76 -1.11
C ASP A 66 3.48 17.28 -1.08
N ALA A 67 4.36 16.40 -1.56
CA ALA A 67 4.08 14.96 -1.63
C ALA A 67 3.67 14.40 -0.26
N THR A 68 4.35 14.79 0.82
CA THR A 68 4.04 14.27 2.16
C THR A 68 2.66 14.72 2.63
N ALA A 69 2.31 16.00 2.43
CA ALA A 69 0.98 16.50 2.78
C ALA A 69 -0.12 15.81 1.97
N VAL A 70 0.08 15.65 0.66
CA VAL A 70 -0.87 14.95 -0.21
C VAL A 70 -1.08 13.51 0.25
N THR A 71 -0.01 12.78 0.53
CA THR A 71 -0.10 11.39 1.01
C THR A 71 -0.77 11.30 2.38
N ALA A 72 -0.54 12.26 3.28
CA ALA A 72 -1.21 12.31 4.58
C ALA A 72 -2.73 12.46 4.43
N THR A 73 -3.19 13.39 3.56
CA THR A 73 -4.61 13.54 3.23
C THR A 73 -5.15 12.28 2.57
N GLN A 74 -4.43 11.71 1.60
CA GLN A 74 -4.84 10.49 0.90
C GLN A 74 -5.02 9.30 1.88
N LEU A 75 -4.09 9.12 2.82
CA LEU A 75 -4.18 8.07 3.84
C LEU A 75 -5.34 8.29 4.79
N HIS A 76 -5.62 9.53 5.18
CA HIS A 76 -6.78 9.87 6.00
C HIS A 76 -8.07 9.46 5.30
N ASP A 77 -8.25 9.86 4.04
CA ASP A 77 -9.49 9.58 3.30
C ASP A 77 -9.67 8.08 3.05
N VAL A 78 -8.58 7.35 2.78
CA VAL A 78 -8.60 5.87 2.70
C VAL A 78 -9.04 5.26 4.03
N MET A 79 -8.50 5.74 5.16
CA MET A 79 -8.85 5.25 6.49
C MET A 79 -10.34 5.45 6.79
N GLU A 80 -10.87 6.63 6.51
CA GLU A 80 -12.29 6.92 6.69
C GLU A 80 -13.17 5.97 5.86
N ARG A 81 -12.81 5.71 4.60
CA ARG A 81 -13.54 4.77 3.75
C ARG A 81 -13.48 3.33 4.26
N LEU A 82 -12.31 2.87 4.74
CA LEU A 82 -12.18 1.52 5.30
C LEU A 82 -13.06 1.33 6.54
N ILE A 83 -13.10 2.33 7.43
CA ILE A 83 -13.94 2.31 8.64
C ILE A 83 -15.42 2.36 8.26
N ALA A 84 -15.81 3.25 7.34
CA ALA A 84 -17.19 3.36 6.88
C ALA A 84 -17.71 2.04 6.27
N CYS A 85 -16.84 1.28 5.60
CA CYS A 85 -17.15 -0.05 5.05
C CYS A 85 -17.00 -1.19 6.07
N GLY A 86 -16.74 -0.91 7.34
CA GLY A 86 -16.58 -1.90 8.41
C GLY A 86 -15.33 -2.79 8.27
N GLN A 87 -14.37 -2.39 7.44
CA GLN A 87 -13.11 -3.11 7.20
C GLN A 87 -12.08 -2.86 8.32
N GLN A 88 -12.31 -1.86 9.15
CA GLN A 88 -11.55 -1.60 10.38
C GLN A 88 -12.52 -1.26 11.50
N GLN A 89 -12.46 -2.03 12.59
CA GLN A 89 -13.35 -1.91 13.75
C GLN A 89 -12.53 -1.81 15.05
N PRO A 90 -13.14 -1.30 16.14
CA PRO A 90 -12.50 -1.33 17.44
C PRO A 90 -12.08 -2.76 17.83
N GLY A 91 -10.83 -2.93 18.24
CA GLY A 91 -10.25 -4.23 18.59
C GLY A 91 -9.56 -4.96 17.43
N ASP A 92 -9.69 -4.48 16.18
CA ASP A 92 -8.83 -4.94 15.10
C ASP A 92 -7.39 -4.47 15.31
N PRO A 93 -6.39 -5.19 14.77
CA PRO A 93 -5.00 -4.73 14.83
C PRO A 93 -4.80 -3.34 14.23
N ASN A 94 -3.83 -2.61 14.76
CA ASN A 94 -3.42 -1.33 14.19
C ASN A 94 -2.98 -1.51 12.73
N ILE A 95 -3.36 -0.55 11.88
CA ILE A 95 -2.96 -0.54 10.47
C ILE A 95 -1.49 -0.16 10.37
N LEU A 96 -0.70 -1.04 9.74
CA LEU A 96 0.71 -0.79 9.45
C LEU A 96 0.85 0.00 8.15
N ILE A 97 1.43 1.19 8.23
CA ILE A 97 1.77 2.00 7.06
C ILE A 97 3.23 1.75 6.70
N VAL A 98 3.45 1.14 5.53
CA VAL A 98 4.78 0.93 4.94
C VAL A 98 5.03 2.01 3.90
N CYS A 99 6.16 2.71 3.98
CA CYS A 99 6.53 3.75 3.02
C CYS A 99 7.69 3.28 2.15
N ASP A 100 7.75 3.74 0.89
CA ASP A 100 8.96 3.61 0.08
C ASP A 100 10.16 4.33 0.76
N ALA A 101 11.37 3.92 0.42
CA ALA A 101 12.61 4.45 0.99
C ALA A 101 12.81 5.95 0.76
N GLY A 102 12.19 6.53 -0.28
CA GLY A 102 12.27 7.97 -0.57
C GLY A 102 11.37 8.86 0.29
N TYR A 103 10.48 8.30 1.12
CA TYR A 103 9.55 9.10 1.92
C TYR A 103 10.19 9.70 3.17
N ASP A 104 9.84 10.96 3.46
CA ASP A 104 10.06 11.56 4.78
C ASP A 104 9.04 10.98 5.78
N VAL A 105 9.39 9.83 6.35
CA VAL A 105 8.55 9.09 7.30
C VAL A 105 8.31 9.91 8.58
N THR A 106 9.26 10.74 9.00
CA THR A 106 9.13 11.57 10.20
C THR A 106 8.09 12.67 10.00
N ARG A 107 8.17 13.40 8.88
CA ARG A 107 7.17 14.42 8.52
C ARG A 107 5.79 13.79 8.30
N LEU A 108 5.73 12.62 7.65
CA LEU A 108 4.46 11.91 7.43
C LEU A 108 3.82 11.48 8.76
N ALA A 109 4.58 10.89 9.67
CA ALA A 109 4.09 10.50 10.99
C ALA A 109 3.61 11.71 11.81
N TRP A 110 4.32 12.84 11.70
CA TRP A 110 3.90 14.10 12.33
C TRP A 110 2.58 14.62 11.75
N ALA A 111 2.45 14.67 10.42
CA ALA A 111 1.22 15.11 9.75
C ALA A 111 0.01 14.22 10.08
N LEU A 112 0.22 12.90 10.12
CA LEU A 112 -0.81 11.95 10.52
C LEU A 112 -1.18 12.05 11.99
N ARG A 113 -0.25 12.45 12.88
CA ARG A 113 -0.54 12.60 14.31
C ARG A 113 -1.67 13.59 14.54
N ASP A 114 -1.63 14.75 13.90
CA ASP A 114 -2.63 15.80 14.14
C ASP A 114 -3.98 15.44 13.51
N ILE A 115 -3.95 14.83 12.34
CA ILE A 115 -5.15 14.39 11.60
C ILE A 115 -5.81 13.17 12.30
N CYS A 116 -5.04 12.18 12.73
CA CYS A 116 -5.57 10.99 13.39
C CYS A 116 -5.95 11.27 14.85
N ARG A 117 -5.23 12.13 15.60
CA ARG A 117 -5.52 12.37 17.02
C ARG A 117 -6.85 13.09 17.27
N SER A 118 -7.27 14.00 16.38
CA SER A 118 -8.54 14.72 16.55
C SER A 118 -9.78 13.84 16.30
N ARG A 119 -9.61 12.69 15.65
CA ARG A 119 -10.73 11.86 15.15
C ARG A 119 -10.67 10.39 15.62
N TRP A 120 -9.49 9.89 15.97
CA TRP A 120 -9.22 8.47 16.24
C TRP A 120 -8.23 8.27 17.42
N PRO A 121 -8.64 8.56 18.67
CA PRO A 121 -7.74 8.55 19.83
C PRO A 121 -7.13 7.16 20.14
N ASP A 122 -7.82 6.07 19.79
CA ASP A 122 -7.40 4.70 20.12
C ASP A 122 -6.67 3.97 18.96
N ALA A 123 -6.78 4.47 17.72
CA ALA A 123 -6.25 3.80 16.53
C ALA A 123 -4.77 4.10 16.25
N PHE A 124 -4.22 5.14 16.89
CA PHE A 124 -2.88 5.64 16.59
C PHE A 124 -1.96 5.58 17.81
N ALA A 125 -1.47 4.38 18.12
CA ALA A 125 -0.25 4.23 18.90
C ALA A 125 0.95 4.34 17.94
N PRO A 126 1.86 5.31 18.11
CA PRO A 126 3.05 5.43 17.27
C PRO A 126 4.04 4.32 17.67
N THR A 127 3.74 3.09 17.28
CA THR A 127 4.67 1.98 17.48
C THR A 127 5.64 2.01 16.31
N GLY A 128 6.75 2.72 16.50
CA GLY A 128 7.95 2.56 15.69
C GLY A 128 8.49 1.14 15.88
N SER A 129 7.95 0.18 15.14
CA SER A 129 8.50 -1.16 15.04
C SER A 129 8.76 -1.47 13.58
N TYR A 130 10.02 -1.34 13.16
CA TYR A 130 10.57 -2.17 12.09
C TYR A 130 10.53 -3.62 12.58
N GLY A 131 9.37 -4.27 12.48
CA GLY A 131 9.15 -5.62 12.97
C GLY A 131 8.02 -6.25 12.17
N TYR A 132 8.29 -7.43 11.62
CA TYR A 132 7.27 -8.25 10.99
C TYR A 132 6.02 -8.34 11.88
N PRO A 133 4.80 -8.22 11.34
CA PRO A 133 3.60 -8.42 12.13
C PRO A 133 3.63 -9.81 12.75
N PRO A 134 3.20 -9.97 14.02
CA PRO A 134 3.15 -11.28 14.65
C PRO A 134 2.24 -12.21 13.84
N ARG A 135 2.67 -13.47 13.74
CA ARG A 135 1.95 -14.54 13.03
C ARG A 135 0.54 -14.66 13.63
N ARG A 136 -0.48 -14.31 12.85
CA ARG A 136 -1.87 -14.55 13.24
C ARG A 136 -2.08 -16.05 13.32
N THR A 137 -2.23 -16.59 14.53
CA THR A 137 -2.78 -17.93 14.72
C THR A 137 -4.22 -17.89 14.23
N SER A 138 -4.57 -18.80 13.32
CA SER A 138 -5.90 -18.91 12.75
C SER A 138 -6.88 -19.32 13.83
N THR A 139 -7.54 -18.36 14.47
CA THR A 139 -8.83 -18.62 15.11
C THR A 139 -9.87 -18.61 13.99
N THR A 140 -10.23 -19.81 13.54
CA THR A 140 -11.31 -20.04 12.57
C THR A 140 -12.59 -19.42 13.09
N ARG A 141 -13.02 -18.29 12.52
CA ARG A 141 -14.43 -17.89 12.60
C ARG A 141 -15.25 -18.86 11.75
N PRO A 142 -16.36 -19.42 12.25
CA PRO A 142 -17.18 -20.32 11.44
C PRO A 142 -17.76 -19.55 10.24
N VAL A 143 -17.43 -20.02 9.04
CA VAL A 143 -18.09 -19.58 7.80
C VAL A 143 -19.49 -20.19 7.80
N VAL A 144 -20.52 -19.34 7.75
CA VAL A 144 -21.89 -19.77 7.47
C VAL A 144 -21.94 -20.23 6.01
N ALA A 145 -22.20 -21.51 5.79
CA ALA A 145 -22.30 -22.09 4.46
C ALA A 145 -23.62 -21.68 3.77
N HIS A 146 -23.53 -21.11 2.57
CA HIS A 146 -24.65 -21.02 1.63
C HIS A 146 -24.60 -22.19 0.64
N PRO A 147 -25.72 -22.84 0.29
CA PRO A 147 -25.73 -24.01 -0.60
C PRO A 147 -25.82 -23.65 -2.09
N GLY A 148 -25.13 -24.45 -2.92
CA GLY A 148 -25.18 -24.45 -4.40
C GLY A 148 -23.90 -23.88 -5.02
N THR A 149 -23.20 -24.49 -5.99
CA THR A 149 -23.50 -25.57 -6.93
C THR A 149 -22.18 -26.25 -7.29
N ALA A 150 -22.18 -27.58 -7.42
CA ALA A 150 -21.01 -28.36 -7.77
C ALA A 150 -20.53 -28.06 -9.20
N ALA A 151 -19.26 -27.66 -9.33
CA ALA A 151 -18.52 -27.76 -10.58
C ALA A 151 -17.34 -28.73 -10.34
N SER A 152 -17.48 -29.93 -10.90
CA SER A 152 -16.43 -30.94 -10.94
C SER A 152 -15.32 -30.47 -11.88
N SER A 153 -14.09 -30.39 -11.38
CA SER A 153 -12.90 -30.39 -12.23
C SER A 153 -11.83 -31.27 -11.60
N THR A 154 -11.76 -32.50 -12.07
CA THR A 154 -10.69 -33.45 -11.83
C THR A 154 -9.38 -32.91 -12.38
N SER A 155 -8.37 -32.75 -11.53
CA SER A 155 -6.98 -32.76 -11.94
C SER A 155 -6.20 -33.66 -11.00
N LYS A 156 -5.67 -34.75 -11.55
CA LYS A 156 -4.99 -35.83 -10.84
C LYS A 156 -3.65 -35.32 -10.30
N ILE A 157 -3.46 -35.39 -8.99
CA ILE A 157 -2.14 -35.22 -8.36
C ILE A 157 -1.40 -36.56 -8.51
N LEU A 158 -0.29 -36.57 -9.26
CA LEU A 158 0.67 -37.68 -9.26
C LEU A 158 1.34 -37.76 -7.87
N THR A 159 1.22 -38.90 -7.20
CA THR A 159 2.02 -39.26 -6.04
C THR A 159 3.36 -39.86 -6.49
N PRO A 160 4.51 -39.47 -5.90
CA PRO A 160 5.76 -40.21 -6.11
C PRO A 160 5.70 -41.54 -5.35
N GLY A 161 6.03 -42.64 -6.03
CA GLY A 161 6.09 -43.97 -5.43
C GLY A 161 7.29 -44.14 -4.47
N PRO A 162 7.23 -45.10 -3.54
CA PRO A 162 8.28 -45.32 -2.54
C PRO A 162 9.54 -45.94 -3.16
N SER A 163 10.70 -45.40 -2.78
CA SER A 163 12.01 -46.03 -2.99
C SER A 163 12.10 -47.32 -2.18
N ARG A 164 12.38 -48.44 -2.86
CA ARG A 164 12.67 -49.76 -2.25
C ARG A 164 14.13 -49.81 -1.73
N PRO A 165 14.44 -50.75 -0.82
CA PRO A 165 15.57 -50.69 0.11
C PRO A 165 16.94 -50.88 -0.54
#